data_AF-A0A8J5BDT3-F1
#
_entry.id   AF-A0A8J5BDT3-F1
#
_cell.length_a   1.000
_cell.length_b   1.000
_cell.length_c   1.000
_cell.angle_alpha   90.00
_cell.angle_beta   90.00
_cell.angle_gamma   90.00
#
_symmetry.space_group_name_H-M   'P 1'
#
loop_
_entity.id
_entity.type
_entity.pdbx_description
1 polymer ?
#
loop_
_entity_poly.entity_id
_entity_poly.type
_entity_poly.pdbx_seq_one_letter_code
_entity_poly.pdbx_strand_id
1 'polypeptide(L)'
;MASPLMALLPKDGKQHPELATLIGALNPLPMAKPGENPYQTGILSILEIPKTAAVGTGISKMLAKTKFYIGNDIPENVVKYAMTTQAAIFGDYPTSKDYAPCGVFIAVFSIIAIAHLYIWARDRMKGHKFYLSFGLGIYGLFQVIGFALRLGWSQDVTRLNVGIASLVFNIASVLIVNIMNVVLAHRIFTARHPETGSASWFNAIMNLIYVLVIGVLVMAIVAQVVPYIYYIDEKHYTMCKKVVRAASILAMLIAFCGLPIIGLAYMFKPGQLAFLGNKESKHGGPVTTVSPTWIKSFGTFSYTSPPTPIYRDQADGKGHAIRIMPVRNADHPEAPSMTSNIMLILASSVLLTAGTAMRCASTFIEEKAVPGEMNGIFKPVCLYLAFGLFEALANILYLIARVDLRFYIPDMAKKGQGPIGSQDLEENLTDGKGSPSHLEQTKSVSE
;
A
#
# COMPACT_ATOMS: atom_id res chain seq x y z
N MET A 1 -47.08 -7.64 16.97
CA MET A 1 -47.80 -6.38 17.24
C MET A 1 -46.96 -5.26 16.64
N ALA A 2 -47.55 -4.40 15.81
CA ALA A 2 -46.84 -3.19 15.37
C ALA A 2 -46.55 -2.33 16.61
N SER A 3 -45.30 -1.89 16.78
CA SER A 3 -44.92 -0.97 17.87
C SER A 3 -45.85 0.26 17.83
N PRO A 4 -46.28 0.83 18.97
CA PRO A 4 -47.00 2.12 19.00
C PRO A 4 -46.27 3.21 18.20
N LEU A 5 -44.94 3.12 18.07
CA LEU A 5 -44.13 4.00 17.24
C LEU A 5 -44.33 3.83 15.72
N MET A 6 -44.85 2.68 15.24
CA MET A 6 -45.19 2.51 13.82
C MET A 6 -46.29 3.48 13.37
N ALA A 7 -47.13 3.96 14.29
CA ALA A 7 -48.14 4.98 13.99
C ALA A 7 -47.51 6.36 13.72
N LEU A 8 -46.24 6.57 14.07
CA LEU A 8 -45.54 7.84 13.85
C LEU A 8 -45.07 8.02 12.40
N LEU A 9 -44.95 6.95 11.61
CA LEU A 9 -44.59 7.09 10.20
C LEU A 9 -45.85 7.18 9.31
N PRO A 10 -46.06 8.32 8.65
CA PRO A 10 -47.07 8.44 7.62
C PRO A 10 -46.77 7.49 6.46
N LYS A 11 -47.80 6.76 6.03
CA LYS A 11 -47.74 5.76 4.96
C LYS A 11 -48.06 6.34 3.58
N ASP A 12 -48.13 7.66 3.48
CA ASP A 12 -48.51 8.38 2.27
C ASP A 12 -47.35 8.54 1.26
N GLY A 13 -46.18 8.01 1.61
CA GLY A 13 -44.98 8.06 0.76
C GLY A 13 -44.41 9.47 0.62
N LYS A 14 -44.78 10.40 1.51
CA LYS A 14 -44.26 11.76 1.54
C LYS A 14 -43.21 11.92 2.64
N GLN A 15 -42.46 13.01 2.53
CA GLN A 15 -41.51 13.44 3.53
C GLN A 15 -42.21 14.33 4.55
N HIS A 16 -41.90 14.12 5.83
CA HIS A 16 -42.50 14.81 6.97
C HIS A 16 -41.41 15.38 7.88
N PRO A 17 -40.84 16.55 7.54
CA PRO A 17 -39.75 17.18 8.30
C PRO A 17 -40.10 17.45 9.77
N GLU A 18 -41.38 17.66 10.08
CA GLU A 18 -41.89 17.82 11.43
C GLU A 18 -41.59 16.61 12.34
N LEU A 19 -41.50 15.41 11.76
CA LEU A 19 -41.13 14.19 12.50
C LEU A 19 -39.69 14.24 12.99
N ALA A 20 -38.77 14.92 12.28
CA ALA A 20 -37.41 15.10 12.76
C ALA A 20 -37.42 15.88 14.09
N THR A 21 -38.24 16.94 14.17
CA THR A 21 -38.36 17.75 15.40
C THR A 21 -38.99 16.93 16.53
N LEU A 22 -40.07 16.19 16.23
CA LEU A 22 -40.76 15.35 17.21
C LEU A 22 -39.84 14.24 17.75
N ILE A 23 -39.16 13.51 16.87
CA ILE A 23 -38.24 12.43 17.24
C ILE A 23 -37.03 12.99 17.98
N GLY A 24 -36.52 14.16 17.55
CA GLY A 24 -35.43 14.86 18.22
C GLY A 24 -35.79 15.29 19.65
N ALA A 25 -37.06 15.63 19.90
CA ALA A 25 -37.55 15.97 21.23
C ALA A 25 -37.72 14.77 22.18
N LEU A 26 -37.64 13.52 21.67
CA LEU A 26 -37.69 12.33 22.52
C LEU A 26 -36.42 12.21 23.36
N ASN A 27 -36.55 12.40 24.66
CA ASN A 27 -35.48 12.20 25.63
C ASN A 27 -35.98 11.47 26.90
N PRO A 28 -35.60 10.21 27.13
CA PRO A 28 -34.72 9.39 26.30
C PRO A 28 -35.41 8.89 25.02
N LEU A 29 -34.61 8.62 23.99
CA LEU A 29 -35.08 7.90 22.81
C LEU A 29 -35.58 6.50 23.21
N PRO A 30 -36.67 5.98 22.59
CA PRO A 30 -37.08 4.60 22.77
C PRO A 30 -36.00 3.64 22.25
N MET A 31 -35.24 3.03 23.15
CA MET A 31 -34.17 2.10 22.82
C MET A 31 -34.62 0.65 22.99
N ALA A 32 -33.98 -0.26 22.26
CA ALA A 32 -34.15 -1.68 22.49
C ALA A 32 -33.56 -2.09 23.84
N LYS A 33 -34.22 -3.01 24.55
CA LYS A 33 -33.68 -3.51 25.81
C LYS A 33 -32.45 -4.40 25.55
N PRO A 34 -31.55 -4.56 26.54
CA PRO A 34 -30.44 -5.51 26.43
C PRO A 34 -30.94 -6.90 26.02
N GLY A 35 -30.35 -7.47 24.97
CA GLY A 35 -30.73 -8.77 24.41
C GLY A 35 -31.84 -8.74 23.35
N GLU A 36 -32.54 -7.62 23.17
CA GLU A 36 -33.51 -7.45 22.09
C GLU A 36 -32.82 -7.01 20.79
N ASN A 37 -33.44 -7.34 19.65
CA ASN A 37 -32.97 -6.89 18.35
C ASN A 37 -33.40 -5.43 18.12
N PRO A 38 -32.46 -4.46 18.04
CA PRO A 38 -32.78 -3.05 17.84
C PRO A 38 -33.47 -2.76 16.51
N TYR A 39 -33.39 -3.65 15.52
CA TYR A 39 -34.12 -3.51 14.27
C TYR A 39 -35.60 -3.87 14.39
N GLN A 40 -36.00 -4.52 15.48
CA GLN A 40 -37.35 -5.00 15.72
C GLN A 40 -38.01 -4.32 16.95
N THR A 41 -37.22 -3.73 17.84
CA THR A 41 -37.70 -2.97 19.00
C THR A 41 -37.06 -1.58 19.10
N GLY A 42 -37.70 -0.67 19.84
CA GLY A 42 -37.24 0.72 19.95
C GLY A 42 -37.48 1.55 18.69
N ILE A 43 -36.72 2.65 18.54
CA ILE A 43 -36.92 3.65 17.48
C ILE A 43 -36.61 3.12 16.07
N LEU A 44 -35.65 2.21 15.92
CA LEU A 44 -35.26 1.71 14.58
C LEU A 44 -36.28 0.70 14.01
N SER A 45 -37.16 0.12 14.83
CA SER A 45 -38.21 -0.79 14.37
C SER A 45 -39.19 -0.12 13.39
N ILE A 46 -39.27 1.21 13.47
CA ILE A 46 -40.08 2.06 12.60
C ILE A 46 -39.68 1.91 11.13
N LEU A 47 -38.41 1.63 10.83
CA LEU A 47 -37.90 1.57 9.46
C LEU A 47 -38.21 0.24 8.75
N GLU A 48 -38.97 -0.66 9.40
CA GLU A 48 -39.38 -1.96 8.86
C GLU A 48 -38.18 -2.73 8.26
N ILE A 49 -37.14 -2.90 9.07
CA ILE A 49 -35.92 -3.61 8.67
C ILE A 49 -36.24 -5.12 8.65
N PRO A 50 -35.79 -5.88 7.63
CA PRO A 50 -36.04 -7.31 7.56
C PRO A 50 -35.60 -8.04 8.83
N LYS A 51 -36.44 -8.94 9.35
CA LYS A 51 -36.17 -9.73 10.58
C LYS A 51 -34.91 -10.58 10.47
N THR A 52 -34.56 -10.99 9.25
CA THR A 52 -33.36 -11.79 8.96
C THR A 52 -32.08 -10.96 8.96
N ALA A 53 -32.16 -9.62 8.97
CA ALA A 53 -30.98 -8.76 8.92
C ALA A 53 -30.20 -8.80 10.24
N ALA A 54 -28.90 -9.05 10.14
CA ALA A 54 -27.96 -8.96 11.24
C ALA A 54 -27.80 -7.51 11.69
N VAL A 55 -27.71 -7.30 13.01
CA VAL A 55 -27.52 -5.97 13.60
C VAL A 55 -26.15 -5.43 13.20
N GLY A 56 -26.11 -4.15 12.79
CA GLY A 56 -24.90 -3.51 12.27
C GLY A 56 -24.77 -3.60 10.74
N THR A 57 -25.76 -4.16 10.05
CA THR A 57 -25.80 -4.23 8.58
C THR A 57 -26.84 -3.31 7.97
N GLY A 58 -26.61 -2.88 6.72
CA GLY A 58 -27.53 -2.09 5.92
C GLY A 58 -27.72 -0.63 6.35
N ILE A 59 -26.73 -0.03 7.02
CA ILE A 59 -26.78 1.37 7.47
C ILE A 59 -27.06 2.34 6.32
N SER A 60 -26.57 2.07 5.10
CA SER A 60 -26.86 2.90 3.92
C SER A 60 -28.35 2.90 3.57
N LYS A 61 -28.98 1.72 3.57
CA LYS A 61 -30.43 1.58 3.36
C LYS A 61 -31.22 2.20 4.50
N MET A 62 -30.75 2.03 5.74
CA MET A 62 -31.38 2.60 6.93
C MET A 62 -31.37 4.14 6.87
N LEU A 63 -30.22 4.72 6.49
CA LEU A 63 -30.08 6.16 6.33
C LEU A 63 -30.95 6.69 5.17
N ALA A 64 -30.96 6.00 4.03
CA ALA A 64 -31.80 6.38 2.90
C ALA A 64 -33.29 6.39 3.26
N LYS A 65 -33.78 5.34 3.93
CA LYS A 65 -35.16 5.29 4.46
C LYS A 65 -35.42 6.41 5.46
N THR A 66 -34.48 6.67 6.37
CA THR A 66 -34.63 7.75 7.35
C THR A 66 -34.76 9.11 6.65
N LYS A 67 -33.87 9.42 5.70
CA LYS A 67 -33.92 10.68 4.95
C LYS A 67 -35.19 10.84 4.12
N PHE A 68 -35.68 9.74 3.55
CA PHE A 68 -36.95 9.71 2.83
C PHE A 68 -38.12 10.17 3.72
N TYR A 69 -38.18 9.69 4.97
CA TYR A 69 -39.29 10.02 5.86
C TYR A 69 -39.13 11.37 6.57
N ILE A 70 -37.96 11.71 7.10
CA ILE A 70 -37.82 12.84 8.05
C ILE A 70 -36.99 14.01 7.54
N GLY A 71 -36.38 13.93 6.35
CA GLY A 71 -35.48 14.99 5.87
C GLY A 71 -34.00 14.68 5.98
N ASN A 72 -33.18 15.59 5.47
CA ASN A 72 -31.71 15.49 5.55
C ASN A 72 -31.18 15.79 6.95
N ASP A 73 -31.91 16.57 7.74
CA ASP A 73 -31.52 17.01 9.08
C ASP A 73 -31.98 15.99 10.14
N ILE A 74 -31.24 14.88 10.22
CA ILE A 74 -31.53 13.80 11.16
C ILE A 74 -31.10 14.23 12.57
N PRO A 75 -31.97 14.09 13.59
CA PRO A 75 -31.63 14.41 14.97
C PRO A 75 -30.38 13.69 15.48
N GLU A 76 -29.49 14.41 16.16
CA GLU A 76 -28.19 13.90 16.60
C GLU A 76 -28.31 12.70 17.55
N ASN A 77 -29.33 12.70 18.42
CA ASN A 77 -29.63 11.59 19.32
C ASN A 77 -29.96 10.29 18.54
N VAL A 78 -30.67 10.38 17.40
CA VAL A 78 -30.97 9.25 16.52
C VAL A 78 -29.71 8.76 15.81
N VAL A 79 -28.88 9.69 15.32
CA VAL A 79 -27.58 9.35 14.71
C VAL A 79 -26.69 8.61 15.70
N LYS A 80 -26.54 9.14 16.93
CA LYS A 80 -25.77 8.49 17.99
C LYS A 80 -26.30 7.10 18.30
N TYR A 81 -27.61 6.93 18.47
CA TYR A 81 -28.20 5.61 18.71
C TYR A 81 -27.94 4.65 17.53
N ALA A 82 -28.15 5.08 16.29
CA ALA A 82 -27.86 4.27 15.11
C ALA A 82 -26.40 3.84 15.05
N MET A 83 -25.45 4.73 15.39
CA MET A 83 -24.02 4.40 15.47
C MET A 83 -23.74 3.30 16.49
N THR A 84 -24.39 3.30 17.67
CA THR A 84 -24.21 2.21 18.66
C THR A 84 -24.65 0.83 18.17
N THR A 85 -25.42 0.76 17.07
CA THR A 85 -25.76 -0.53 16.44
C THR A 85 -24.71 -1.01 15.44
N GLN A 86 -23.80 -0.13 15.02
CA GLN A 86 -22.75 -0.43 14.05
C GLN A 86 -21.54 -1.09 14.71
N ALA A 87 -20.77 -1.83 13.92
CA ALA A 87 -19.48 -2.37 14.36
C ALA A 87 -18.47 -1.23 14.60
N ALA A 88 -17.67 -1.37 15.66
CA ALA A 88 -16.52 -0.51 15.87
C ALA A 88 -15.56 -0.63 14.67
N ILE A 89 -15.07 0.52 14.19
CA ILE A 89 -14.13 0.60 13.08
C ILE A 89 -12.76 1.03 13.60
N PHE A 90 -11.70 0.57 12.94
CA PHE A 90 -10.35 0.98 13.30
C PHE A 90 -10.20 2.50 13.15
N GLY A 91 -9.86 3.20 14.24
CA GLY A 91 -9.80 4.65 14.29
C GLY A 91 -11.12 5.36 14.60
N ASP A 92 -12.19 4.63 14.89
CA ASP A 92 -13.52 5.15 15.21
C ASP A 92 -14.14 5.98 14.06
N TYR A 93 -15.42 6.25 14.22
CA TYR A 93 -16.15 7.22 13.40
C TYR A 93 -15.62 8.62 13.70
N PRO A 94 -15.25 9.40 12.67
CA PRO A 94 -14.54 10.66 12.87
C PRO A 94 -15.45 11.72 13.49
N THR A 95 -14.85 12.59 14.29
CA THR A 95 -15.50 13.73 14.94
C THR A 95 -14.75 15.01 14.62
N SER A 96 -15.18 16.17 15.13
CA SER A 96 -14.43 17.42 15.01
C SER A 96 -12.98 17.33 15.52
N LYS A 97 -12.64 16.36 16.37
CA LYS A 97 -11.26 16.13 16.83
C LYS A 97 -10.34 15.60 15.73
N ASP A 98 -10.88 15.08 14.64
CA ASP A 98 -10.14 14.56 13.49
C ASP A 98 -9.63 15.67 12.55
N TYR A 99 -10.09 16.93 12.70
CA TYR A 99 -9.72 18.05 11.82
C TYR A 99 -8.21 18.27 11.74
N ALA A 100 -7.58 18.49 12.89
CA ALA A 100 -6.15 18.78 12.97
C ALA A 100 -5.26 17.60 12.50
N PRO A 101 -5.42 16.37 13.02
CA PRO A 101 -4.56 15.26 12.61
C PRO A 101 -4.72 14.90 11.13
N CYS A 102 -5.95 14.89 10.58
CA CYS A 102 -6.15 14.68 9.15
C CYS A 102 -5.45 15.76 8.31
N GLY A 103 -5.58 17.04 8.68
CA GLY A 103 -4.89 18.14 7.99
C GLY A 103 -3.37 17.98 7.95
N VAL A 104 -2.77 17.57 9.08
CA VAL A 104 -1.33 17.30 9.16
C VAL A 104 -0.92 16.15 8.23
N PHE A 105 -1.61 15.01 8.27
CA PHE A 105 -1.25 13.87 7.42
C PHE A 105 -1.50 14.15 5.93
N ILE A 106 -2.55 14.91 5.59
CA ILE A 106 -2.77 15.39 4.22
C ILE A 106 -1.54 16.19 3.75
N ALA A 107 -1.05 17.15 4.54
CA ALA A 107 0.12 17.94 4.19
C ALA A 107 1.38 17.08 4.03
N VAL A 108 1.66 16.21 5.01
CA VAL A 108 2.84 15.32 4.98
C VAL A 108 2.83 14.40 3.77
N PHE A 109 1.72 13.68 3.53
CA PHE A 109 1.62 12.77 2.40
C PHE A 109 1.55 13.49 1.05
N SER A 110 1.06 14.73 0.99
CA SER A 110 1.14 15.56 -0.22
C SER A 110 2.59 15.86 -0.59
N ILE A 111 3.41 16.28 0.39
CA ILE A 111 4.84 16.56 0.16
C ILE A 111 5.55 15.28 -0.30
N ILE A 112 5.30 14.15 0.36
CA ILE A 112 5.85 12.84 0.00
C ILE A 112 5.46 12.44 -1.44
N ALA A 113 4.17 12.54 -1.77
CA ALA A 113 3.65 12.17 -3.08
C ALA A 113 4.28 13.02 -4.19
N ILE A 114 4.31 14.35 -4.00
CA ILE A 114 4.92 15.28 -4.93
C ILE A 114 6.41 14.97 -5.09
N ALA A 115 7.15 14.74 -4.01
CA ALA A 115 8.57 14.44 -4.07
C ALA A 115 8.86 13.15 -4.86
N HIS A 116 8.15 12.07 -4.59
CA HIS A 116 8.33 10.81 -5.31
C HIS A 116 7.93 10.89 -6.78
N LEU A 117 6.80 11.55 -7.10
CA LEU A 117 6.36 11.74 -8.48
C LEU A 117 7.30 12.66 -9.27
N TYR A 118 7.82 13.71 -8.62
CA TYR A 118 8.82 14.59 -9.20
C TYR A 118 10.12 13.85 -9.51
N ILE A 119 10.66 13.09 -8.54
CA ILE A 119 11.86 12.26 -8.74
C ILE A 119 11.63 11.29 -9.89
N TRP A 120 10.51 10.56 -9.89
CA TRP A 120 10.19 9.60 -10.95
C TRP A 120 10.07 10.26 -12.33
N ALA A 121 9.35 11.37 -12.45
CA ALA A 121 9.16 12.07 -13.71
C ALA A 121 10.51 12.56 -14.27
N ARG A 122 11.33 13.18 -13.41
CA ARG A 122 12.66 13.67 -13.75
C ARG A 122 13.59 12.54 -14.19
N ASP A 123 13.65 11.46 -13.42
CA ASP A 123 14.57 10.35 -13.70
C ASP A 123 14.13 9.60 -14.96
N ARG A 124 12.81 9.45 -15.17
CA ARG A 124 12.26 8.89 -16.42
C ARG A 124 12.67 9.70 -17.65
N MET A 125 12.63 11.04 -17.57
CA MET A 125 13.07 11.91 -18.67
C MET A 125 14.54 11.68 -19.04
N LYS A 126 15.37 11.23 -18.09
CA LYS A 126 16.79 10.89 -18.31
C LYS A 126 17.04 9.42 -18.63
N GLY A 127 15.98 8.62 -18.85
CA GLY A 127 16.08 7.19 -19.15
C GLY A 127 16.19 6.28 -17.92
N HIS A 128 16.18 6.82 -16.70
CA HIS A 128 16.18 6.05 -15.46
C HIS A 128 14.76 5.65 -15.06
N LYS A 129 14.36 4.43 -15.43
CA LYS A 129 13.01 3.92 -15.13
C LYS A 129 12.97 3.22 -13.78
N PHE A 130 12.60 3.95 -12.73
CA PHE A 130 12.39 3.38 -11.39
C PHE A 130 10.91 3.46 -10.98
N TYR A 131 10.11 2.49 -11.43
CA TYR A 131 8.65 2.48 -11.19
C TYR A 131 8.24 2.35 -9.72
N LEU A 132 9.14 1.94 -8.84
CA LEU A 132 8.85 1.88 -7.41
C LEU A 132 8.62 3.28 -6.82
N SER A 133 9.37 4.30 -7.26
CA SER A 133 9.11 5.69 -6.85
C SER A 133 7.78 6.20 -7.36
N PHE A 134 7.35 5.79 -8.55
CA PHE A 134 5.99 6.08 -9.01
C PHE A 134 4.95 5.45 -8.09
N GLY A 135 5.12 4.17 -7.75
CA GLY A 135 4.25 3.46 -6.80
C GLY A 135 4.18 4.13 -5.42
N LEU A 136 5.32 4.56 -4.87
CA LEU A 136 5.40 5.32 -3.62
C LEU A 136 4.73 6.70 -3.72
N GLY A 137 4.76 7.34 -4.89
CA GLY A 137 4.01 8.56 -5.19
C GLY A 137 2.49 8.35 -5.21
N ILE A 138 2.02 7.31 -5.93
CA ILE A 138 0.59 6.94 -5.98
C ILE A 138 0.07 6.53 -4.60
N TYR A 139 0.87 5.80 -3.84
CA TYR A 139 0.62 5.50 -2.44
C TYR A 139 0.37 6.77 -1.61
N GLY A 140 1.25 7.77 -1.72
CA GLY A 140 1.09 9.04 -1.02
C GLY A 140 -0.19 9.76 -1.44
N LEU A 141 -0.55 9.73 -2.73
CA LEU A 141 -1.83 10.27 -3.20
C LEU A 141 -3.04 9.55 -2.60
N PHE A 142 -2.99 8.22 -2.47
CA PHE A 142 -4.06 7.45 -1.84
C PHE A 142 -4.22 7.82 -0.37
N GLN A 143 -3.13 8.07 0.35
CA GLN A 143 -3.19 8.58 1.72
C GLN A 143 -3.80 9.98 1.80
N VAL A 144 -3.41 10.89 0.91
CA VAL A 144 -4.01 12.23 0.83
C VAL A 144 -5.52 12.14 0.61
N ILE A 145 -5.97 11.32 -0.33
CA ILE A 145 -7.39 11.11 -0.60
C ILE A 145 -8.09 10.47 0.61
N GLY A 146 -7.48 9.44 1.21
CA GLY A 146 -8.00 8.75 2.39
C GLY A 146 -8.24 9.70 3.57
N PHE A 147 -7.23 10.49 3.94
CA PHE A 147 -7.35 11.47 5.04
C PHE A 147 -8.26 12.65 4.67
N ALA A 148 -8.28 13.11 3.42
CA ALA A 148 -9.19 14.17 2.98
C ALA A 148 -10.66 13.73 3.02
N LEU A 149 -10.94 12.49 2.63
CA LEU A 149 -12.28 11.90 2.78
C LEU A 149 -12.63 11.72 4.26
N ARG A 150 -11.70 11.26 5.11
CA ARG A 150 -11.93 11.19 6.57
C ARG A 150 -12.23 12.57 7.17
N LEU A 151 -11.51 13.60 6.73
CA LEU A 151 -11.76 14.99 7.11
C LEU A 151 -13.17 15.43 6.71
N GLY A 152 -13.60 15.15 5.47
CA GLY A 152 -14.96 15.42 5.01
C GLY A 152 -16.04 14.63 5.74
N TRP A 153 -15.74 13.41 6.16
CA TRP A 153 -16.63 12.56 6.96
C TRP A 153 -16.74 13.04 8.41
N SER A 154 -15.70 13.67 8.95
CA SER A 154 -15.70 14.24 10.31
C SER A 154 -16.69 15.38 10.52
N GLN A 155 -17.10 16.04 9.44
CA GLN A 155 -18.07 17.14 9.47
C GLN A 155 -19.51 16.63 9.62
N ASP A 156 -19.77 15.44 9.08
CA ASP A 156 -21.08 14.81 9.07
C ASP A 156 -20.92 13.30 8.86
N VAL A 157 -21.07 12.54 9.95
CA VAL A 157 -20.91 11.09 9.97
C VAL A 157 -21.97 10.37 9.11
N THR A 158 -23.07 11.05 8.76
CA THR A 158 -24.11 10.51 7.86
C THR A 158 -23.67 10.49 6.39
N ARG A 159 -22.54 11.10 6.04
CA ARG A 159 -21.93 10.99 4.69
C ARG A 159 -21.24 9.65 4.48
N LEU A 160 -22.02 8.57 4.57
CA LEU A 160 -21.53 7.18 4.55
C LEU A 160 -20.66 6.86 3.33
N ASN A 161 -21.00 7.37 2.15
CA ASN A 161 -20.21 7.14 0.94
C ASN A 161 -18.80 7.73 1.05
N VAL A 162 -18.65 8.89 1.68
CA VAL A 162 -17.35 9.53 1.94
C VAL A 162 -16.55 8.69 2.94
N GLY A 163 -17.20 8.21 4.01
CA GLY A 163 -16.56 7.34 5.00
C GLY A 163 -16.10 5.99 4.44
N ILE A 164 -16.94 5.34 3.63
CA ILE A 164 -16.59 4.09 2.95
C ILE A 164 -15.41 4.31 2.00
N ALA A 165 -15.45 5.37 1.19
CA ALA A 165 -14.36 5.68 0.27
C ALA A 165 -13.05 5.97 1.03
N SER A 166 -13.11 6.73 2.13
CA SER A 166 -11.97 6.97 3.02
C SER A 166 -11.34 5.65 3.48
N LEU A 167 -12.15 4.70 3.95
CA LEU A 167 -11.66 3.40 4.42
C LEU A 167 -10.98 2.59 3.30
N VAL A 168 -11.56 2.60 2.11
CA VAL A 168 -11.00 1.90 0.93
C VAL A 168 -9.62 2.45 0.57
N PHE A 169 -9.47 3.78 0.50
CA PHE A 169 -8.18 4.40 0.17
C PHE A 169 -7.11 4.14 1.23
N ASN A 170 -7.46 4.17 2.52
CA ASN A 170 -6.55 3.81 3.61
C ASN A 170 -6.11 2.34 3.56
N ILE A 171 -7.02 1.41 3.22
CA ILE A 171 -6.66 -0.02 3.09
C ILE A 171 -5.75 -0.24 1.86
N ALA A 172 -6.07 0.43 0.75
CA ALA A 172 -5.29 0.31 -0.48
C ALA A 172 -3.87 0.86 -0.33
N SER A 173 -3.69 2.01 0.33
CA SER A 173 -2.37 2.62 0.54
C SER A 173 -1.44 1.68 1.32
N VAL A 174 -1.90 1.11 2.44
CA VAL A 174 -1.14 0.17 3.28
C VAL A 174 -0.58 -0.98 2.44
N LEU A 175 -1.42 -1.59 1.59
CA LEU A 175 -1.00 -2.72 0.76
C LEU A 175 0.03 -2.33 -0.29
N ILE A 176 -0.09 -1.14 -0.90
CA ILE A 176 0.88 -0.65 -1.88
C ILE A 176 2.25 -0.50 -1.23
N VAL A 177 2.37 0.21 -0.11
CA VAL A 177 3.67 0.43 0.53
C VAL A 177 4.30 -0.88 1.03
N ASN A 178 3.50 -1.81 1.51
CA ASN A 178 3.96 -3.15 1.91
C ASN A 178 4.56 -3.92 0.72
N ILE A 179 3.92 -3.91 -0.46
CA ILE A 179 4.49 -4.51 -1.67
C ILE A 179 5.82 -3.83 -2.02
N MET A 180 5.88 -2.49 -1.98
CA MET A 180 7.11 -1.77 -2.34
C MET A 180 8.28 -2.19 -1.43
N ASN A 181 8.02 -2.35 -0.14
CA ASN A 181 9.00 -2.84 0.83
C ASN A 181 9.48 -4.27 0.52
N VAL A 182 8.57 -5.17 0.14
CA VAL A 182 8.90 -6.56 -0.26
C VAL A 182 9.74 -6.58 -1.54
N VAL A 183 9.41 -5.74 -2.54
CA VAL A 183 10.21 -5.61 -3.76
C VAL A 183 11.63 -5.15 -3.43
N LEU A 184 11.80 -4.18 -2.53
CA LEU A 184 13.12 -3.71 -2.10
C LEU A 184 13.90 -4.83 -1.39
N ALA A 185 13.26 -5.59 -0.50
CA ALA A 185 13.88 -6.73 0.17
C ALA A 185 14.35 -7.80 -0.83
N HIS A 186 13.53 -8.11 -1.85
CA HIS A 186 13.92 -9.01 -2.93
C HIS A 186 15.15 -8.51 -3.68
N ARG A 187 15.24 -7.20 -3.98
CA ARG A 187 16.44 -6.64 -4.63
C ARG A 187 17.71 -6.84 -3.80
N ILE A 188 17.63 -6.75 -2.47
CA ILE A 188 18.77 -7.08 -1.58
C ILE A 188 19.12 -8.56 -1.69
N PHE A 189 18.13 -9.45 -1.65
CA PHE A 189 18.35 -10.89 -1.77
C PHE A 189 19.06 -11.23 -3.09
N THR A 190 18.58 -10.69 -4.22
CA THR A 190 19.19 -10.91 -5.55
C THR A 190 20.59 -10.30 -5.67
N ALA A 191 20.86 -9.18 -5.00
CA ALA A 191 22.21 -8.62 -4.98
C ALA A 191 23.21 -9.49 -4.20
N ARG A 192 22.74 -10.21 -3.18
CA ARG A 192 23.57 -11.09 -2.35
C ARG A 192 23.75 -12.49 -2.94
N HIS A 193 22.66 -13.03 -3.48
CA HIS A 193 22.58 -14.37 -4.08
C HIS A 193 22.04 -14.25 -5.51
N PRO A 194 22.80 -13.66 -6.44
CA PRO A 194 22.36 -13.46 -7.83
C PRO A 194 21.94 -14.76 -8.50
N GLU A 195 22.59 -15.87 -8.19
CA GLU A 195 22.30 -17.22 -8.69
C GLU A 195 20.86 -17.69 -8.40
N THR A 196 20.32 -17.34 -7.22
CA THR A 196 19.00 -17.79 -6.76
C THR A 196 17.95 -16.70 -6.89
N GLY A 197 18.30 -15.45 -6.59
CA GLY A 197 17.36 -14.33 -6.60
C GLY A 197 16.86 -13.95 -7.99
N SER A 198 17.56 -14.35 -9.05
CA SER A 198 17.10 -14.23 -10.44
C SER A 198 16.43 -15.51 -10.97
N ALA A 199 16.28 -16.55 -10.14
CA ALA A 199 15.78 -17.83 -10.60
C ALA A 199 14.30 -17.74 -11.00
N SER A 200 13.90 -18.48 -12.04
CA SER A 200 12.51 -18.42 -12.55
C SER A 200 11.47 -18.81 -11.50
N TRP A 201 11.76 -19.81 -10.65
CA TRP A 201 10.86 -20.21 -9.56
C TRP A 201 10.77 -19.13 -8.47
N PHE A 202 11.88 -18.46 -8.16
CA PHE A 202 11.91 -17.40 -7.16
C PHE A 202 11.10 -16.19 -7.65
N ASN A 203 11.31 -15.80 -8.90
CA ASN A 203 10.49 -14.77 -9.55
C ASN A 203 9.01 -15.16 -9.64
N ALA A 204 8.68 -16.43 -9.86
CA ALA A 204 7.31 -16.91 -9.85
C ALA A 204 6.66 -16.77 -8.46
N ILE A 205 7.38 -17.10 -7.38
CA ILE A 205 6.92 -16.87 -6.00
C ILE A 205 6.71 -15.37 -5.74
N MET A 206 7.65 -14.52 -6.14
CA MET A 206 7.51 -13.07 -5.96
C MET A 206 6.30 -12.52 -6.73
N ASN A 207 6.10 -12.95 -7.97
CA ASN A 207 4.92 -12.59 -8.77
C ASN A 207 3.62 -13.10 -8.14
N LEU A 208 3.62 -14.31 -7.58
CA LEU A 208 2.48 -14.85 -6.84
C LEU A 208 2.14 -13.97 -5.63
N ILE A 209 3.14 -13.53 -4.85
CA ILE A 209 2.94 -12.60 -3.73
C ILE A 209 2.29 -11.31 -4.24
N TYR A 210 2.77 -10.74 -5.35
CA TYR A 210 2.21 -9.51 -5.92
C TYR A 210 0.74 -9.67 -6.36
N VAL A 211 0.39 -10.78 -7.02
CA VAL A 211 -1.00 -11.08 -7.42
C VAL A 211 -1.88 -11.33 -6.20
N LEU A 212 -1.36 -12.04 -5.19
CA LEU A 212 -2.07 -12.32 -3.94
C LEU A 212 -2.44 -11.03 -3.21
N VAL A 213 -1.59 -9.99 -3.24
CA VAL A 213 -1.92 -8.69 -2.63
C VAL A 213 -3.14 -8.05 -3.29
N ILE A 214 -3.26 -8.12 -4.62
CA ILE A 214 -4.45 -7.62 -5.34
C ILE A 214 -5.69 -8.39 -4.90
N GLY A 215 -5.59 -9.72 -4.77
CA GLY A 215 -6.67 -10.55 -4.23
C GLY A 215 -7.07 -10.16 -2.81
N VAL A 216 -6.09 -9.94 -1.92
CA VAL A 216 -6.31 -9.47 -0.54
C VAL A 216 -7.02 -8.13 -0.52
N LEU A 217 -6.62 -7.19 -1.37
CA LEU A 217 -7.27 -5.87 -1.48
C LEU A 217 -8.74 -6.02 -1.87
N VAL A 218 -9.05 -6.77 -2.92
CA VAL A 218 -10.42 -6.97 -3.40
C VAL A 218 -11.28 -7.65 -2.35
N MET A 219 -10.79 -8.74 -1.74
CA MET A 219 -11.51 -9.46 -0.69
C MET A 219 -11.77 -8.57 0.53
N ALA A 220 -10.79 -7.79 0.97
CA ALA A 220 -10.93 -6.87 2.10
C ALA A 220 -11.99 -5.80 1.82
N ILE A 221 -11.93 -5.16 0.65
CA ILE A 221 -12.88 -4.10 0.26
C ILE A 221 -14.30 -4.67 0.20
N VAL A 222 -14.51 -5.76 -0.54
CA VAL A 222 -15.86 -6.33 -0.74
C VAL A 222 -16.46 -6.75 0.60
N ALA A 223 -15.72 -7.50 1.41
CA ALA A 223 -16.20 -7.99 2.70
C ALA A 223 -16.46 -6.87 3.71
N GLN A 224 -15.71 -5.76 3.64
CA GLN A 224 -15.90 -4.61 4.52
C GLN A 224 -17.08 -3.74 4.07
N VAL A 225 -17.29 -3.56 2.76
CA VAL A 225 -18.32 -2.65 2.21
C VAL A 225 -19.71 -3.28 2.20
N VAL A 226 -19.83 -4.55 1.81
CA VAL A 226 -21.12 -5.25 1.65
C VAL A 226 -22.04 -5.12 2.88
N PRO A 227 -21.56 -5.33 4.13
CA PRO A 227 -22.40 -5.14 5.32
C PRO A 227 -22.92 -3.72 5.50
N TYR A 228 -22.24 -2.68 5.02
CA TYR A 228 -22.73 -1.30 5.14
C TYR A 228 -23.85 -0.97 4.14
N ILE A 229 -23.81 -1.56 2.95
CA ILE A 229 -24.73 -1.25 1.85
C ILE A 229 -25.98 -2.14 1.80
N TYR A 230 -25.90 -3.37 2.32
CA TYR A 230 -26.99 -4.34 2.25
C TYR A 230 -27.40 -4.84 3.63
N TYR A 231 -28.70 -5.11 3.80
CA TYR A 231 -29.19 -5.96 4.88
C TYR A 231 -28.79 -7.40 4.55
N ILE A 232 -27.98 -7.99 5.41
CA ILE A 232 -27.49 -9.37 5.25
C ILE A 232 -27.78 -10.13 6.53
N ASP A 233 -27.99 -11.44 6.43
CA ASP A 233 -28.21 -12.29 7.60
C ASP A 233 -26.92 -12.59 8.38
N GLU A 234 -27.08 -13.12 9.58
CA GLU A 234 -25.98 -13.36 10.53
C GLU A 234 -24.92 -14.32 9.98
N LYS A 235 -25.32 -15.31 9.16
CA LYS A 235 -24.38 -16.25 8.54
C LYS A 235 -23.49 -15.54 7.53
N HIS A 236 -24.07 -14.74 6.64
CA HIS A 236 -23.30 -13.98 5.64
C HIS A 236 -22.50 -12.84 6.28
N TYR A 237 -23.01 -12.20 7.33
CA TYR A 237 -22.27 -11.20 8.08
C TYR A 237 -21.03 -11.80 8.76
N THR A 238 -21.19 -12.96 9.39
CA THR A 238 -20.06 -13.72 9.96
C THR A 238 -19.05 -14.16 8.89
N MET A 239 -19.52 -14.53 7.69
CA MET A 239 -18.63 -14.80 6.55
C MET A 239 -17.79 -13.57 6.18
N CYS A 240 -18.41 -12.39 6.09
CA CYS A 240 -17.70 -11.14 5.81
C CYS A 240 -16.64 -10.85 6.89
N LYS A 241 -16.98 -10.99 8.18
CA LYS A 241 -16.02 -10.84 9.29
C LYS A 241 -14.82 -11.79 9.15
N LYS A 242 -15.05 -13.06 8.81
CA LYS A 242 -13.98 -14.05 8.58
C LYS A 242 -13.08 -13.68 7.40
N VAL A 243 -13.65 -13.20 6.30
CA VAL A 243 -12.88 -12.74 5.13
C VAL A 243 -12.02 -11.53 5.48
N VAL A 244 -12.56 -10.54 6.20
CA VAL A 244 -11.79 -9.37 6.65
C VAL A 244 -10.63 -9.78 7.57
N ARG A 245 -10.85 -10.72 8.50
CA ARG A 245 -9.79 -11.28 9.35
C ARG A 245 -8.69 -11.94 8.53
N ALA A 246 -9.06 -12.84 7.62
CA ALA A 246 -8.10 -13.53 6.76
C ALA A 246 -7.29 -12.56 5.90
N ALA A 247 -7.96 -11.57 5.28
CA ALA A 247 -7.31 -10.53 4.50
C ALA A 247 -6.32 -9.70 5.34
N SER A 248 -6.70 -9.36 6.59
CA SER A 248 -5.82 -8.60 7.49
C SER A 248 -4.60 -9.39 7.97
N ILE A 249 -4.73 -10.71 8.19
CA ILE A 249 -3.60 -11.58 8.49
C ILE A 249 -2.64 -11.61 7.29
N LEU A 250 -3.17 -11.81 6.08
CA LEU A 250 -2.35 -11.84 4.87
C LEU A 250 -1.63 -10.51 4.64
N ALA A 251 -2.32 -9.38 4.84
CA ALA A 251 -1.71 -8.05 4.78
C ALA A 251 -0.55 -7.89 5.77
N MET A 252 -0.73 -8.37 7.01
CA MET A 252 0.30 -8.35 8.05
C MET A 252 1.50 -9.24 7.68
N LEU A 253 1.25 -10.44 7.15
CA LEU A 253 2.31 -11.34 6.68
C LEU A 253 3.11 -10.71 5.54
N ILE A 254 2.45 -10.02 4.59
CA ILE A 254 3.11 -9.29 3.51
C ILE A 254 3.99 -8.16 4.07
N ALA A 255 3.49 -7.38 5.04
CA ALA A 255 4.27 -6.33 5.70
C ALA A 255 5.52 -6.92 6.39
N PHE A 256 5.37 -8.11 6.99
CA PHE A 256 6.43 -8.82 7.68
C PHE A 256 7.46 -9.45 6.73
N CYS A 257 7.10 -9.81 5.50
CA CYS A 257 7.94 -10.56 4.54
C CYS A 257 9.34 -9.97 4.29
N GLY A 258 9.53 -8.65 4.46
CA GLY A 258 10.86 -8.04 4.33
C GLY A 258 11.88 -8.62 5.31
N LEU A 259 11.47 -8.92 6.55
CA LEU A 259 12.34 -9.47 7.59
C LEU A 259 12.88 -10.88 7.26
N PRO A 260 12.04 -11.90 6.96
CA PRO A 260 12.54 -13.23 6.62
C PRO A 260 13.29 -13.26 5.29
N ILE A 261 12.96 -12.43 4.29
CA ILE A 261 13.75 -12.37 3.04
C ILE A 261 15.20 -11.96 3.34
N ILE A 262 15.38 -10.92 4.17
CA ILE A 262 16.72 -10.50 4.61
C ILE A 262 17.38 -11.55 5.49
N GLY A 263 16.63 -12.16 6.42
CA GLY A 263 17.14 -13.25 7.26
C GLY A 263 17.69 -14.41 6.41
N LEU A 264 16.90 -14.89 5.45
CA LEU A 264 17.31 -15.94 4.52
C LEU A 264 18.54 -15.54 3.68
N ALA A 265 18.64 -14.27 3.27
CA ALA A 265 19.82 -13.79 2.53
C ALA A 265 21.13 -13.90 3.33
N TYR A 266 21.07 -13.88 4.67
CA TYR A 266 22.25 -13.90 5.54
C TYR A 266 22.49 -15.23 6.27
N MET A 267 21.48 -16.10 6.31
CA MET A 267 21.64 -17.48 6.81
C MET A 267 22.59 -18.31 5.93
N PHE A 268 22.67 -18.01 4.64
CA PHE A 268 23.51 -18.73 3.69
C PHE A 268 24.63 -17.84 3.14
N LYS A 269 25.82 -18.41 2.95
CA LYS A 269 26.93 -17.74 2.27
C LYS A 269 26.65 -17.66 0.76
N PRO A 270 27.10 -16.60 0.07
CA PRO A 270 26.99 -16.51 -1.39
C PRO A 270 27.52 -17.77 -2.07
N GLY A 271 26.81 -18.26 -3.09
CA GLY A 271 27.14 -19.48 -3.83
C GLY A 271 26.59 -20.78 -3.22
N GLN A 272 26.22 -20.81 -1.93
CA GLN A 272 25.65 -22.04 -1.32
C GLN A 272 24.26 -22.38 -1.86
N LEU A 273 23.54 -21.40 -2.42
CA LEU A 273 22.20 -21.58 -2.97
C LEU A 273 22.19 -21.80 -4.49
N ALA A 274 23.36 -21.93 -5.12
CA ALA A 274 23.49 -22.11 -6.57
C ALA A 274 22.74 -23.35 -7.10
N PHE A 275 22.60 -24.40 -6.29
CA PHE A 275 21.82 -25.59 -6.64
C PHE A 275 20.32 -25.31 -6.87
N LEU A 276 19.78 -24.28 -6.21
CA LEU A 276 18.43 -23.76 -6.42
C LEU A 276 18.37 -22.74 -7.56
N GLY A 277 19.49 -22.31 -8.13
CA GLY A 277 19.55 -21.27 -9.16
C GLY A 277 19.07 -21.73 -10.54
N ASN A 278 19.19 -20.84 -11.54
CA ASN A 278 18.94 -21.16 -12.94
C ASN A 278 19.97 -22.14 -13.52
N LYS A 279 19.69 -22.71 -14.71
CA LYS A 279 20.58 -23.69 -15.37
C LYS A 279 22.03 -23.20 -15.49
N GLU A 280 22.22 -21.95 -15.88
CA GLU A 280 23.55 -21.32 -16.01
C GLU A 280 24.32 -21.29 -14.67
N SER A 281 23.64 -21.02 -13.56
CA SER A 281 24.26 -21.02 -12.22
C SER A 281 24.50 -22.43 -11.64
N LYS A 282 23.87 -23.48 -12.19
CA LYS A 282 24.03 -24.87 -11.70
C LYS A 282 25.31 -25.54 -12.21
N HIS A 283 26.05 -24.93 -13.13
CA HIS A 283 27.26 -25.50 -13.74
C HIS A 283 28.57 -25.03 -13.06
N GLY A 284 28.47 -24.39 -11.88
CA GLY A 284 29.59 -24.30 -10.93
C GLY A 284 30.56 -23.13 -11.09
N GLY A 285 30.27 -22.15 -11.97
CA GLY A 285 31.07 -20.92 -12.10
C GLY A 285 30.52 -19.74 -11.27
N PRO A 286 31.37 -18.76 -10.88
CA PRO A 286 30.89 -17.50 -10.31
C PRO A 286 30.01 -16.77 -11.31
N VAL A 287 28.83 -16.34 -10.88
CA VAL A 287 27.88 -15.66 -11.78
C VAL A 287 28.32 -14.22 -11.99
N THR A 288 28.57 -13.85 -13.24
CA THR A 288 28.91 -12.47 -13.59
C THR A 288 27.73 -11.55 -13.26
N THR A 289 28.01 -10.47 -12.54
CA THR A 289 27.00 -9.46 -12.19
C THR A 289 27.35 -8.11 -12.78
N VAL A 290 26.34 -7.29 -13.04
CA VAL A 290 26.51 -5.92 -13.52
C VAL A 290 25.71 -4.95 -12.65
N SER A 291 26.37 -3.91 -12.18
CA SER A 291 25.81 -2.83 -11.36
C SER A 291 25.85 -1.50 -12.14
N PRO A 292 24.98 -0.54 -11.81
CA PRO A 292 24.90 0.76 -12.51
C PRO A 292 26.03 1.70 -12.06
N THR A 293 27.21 1.59 -12.67
CA THR A 293 28.40 2.39 -12.32
C THR A 293 28.29 3.87 -12.72
N TRP A 294 27.35 4.23 -13.59
CA TRP A 294 27.10 5.63 -13.99
C TRP A 294 26.45 6.48 -12.89
N ILE A 295 25.90 5.86 -11.84
CA ILE A 295 25.38 6.56 -10.67
C ILE A 295 26.56 6.90 -9.75
N LYS A 296 27.01 8.15 -9.78
CA LYS A 296 28.20 8.59 -9.04
C LYS A 296 27.91 9.11 -7.62
N SER A 297 26.65 9.39 -7.30
CA SER A 297 26.27 9.99 -6.02
C SER A 297 24.91 9.50 -5.54
N PHE A 298 24.78 9.22 -4.25
CA PHE A 298 23.60 8.64 -3.60
C PHE A 298 23.02 9.53 -2.48
N GLY A 299 23.44 10.79 -2.43
CA GLY A 299 22.92 11.78 -1.50
C GLY A 299 21.50 12.21 -1.84
N THR A 300 20.80 12.80 -0.87
CA THR A 300 19.40 13.20 -0.99
C THR A 300 19.15 14.15 -2.17
N PHE A 301 20.08 15.08 -2.42
CA PHE A 301 20.00 16.04 -3.52
C PHE A 301 20.80 15.62 -4.77
N SER A 302 21.25 14.37 -4.83
CA SER A 302 22.09 13.89 -5.92
C SER A 302 21.31 13.66 -7.21
N TYR A 303 21.98 13.85 -8.34
CA TYR A 303 21.39 13.76 -9.67
C TYR A 303 21.83 12.49 -10.39
N THR A 304 20.93 11.95 -11.22
CA THR A 304 21.21 10.84 -12.12
C THR A 304 21.92 11.33 -13.39
N SER A 305 23.04 10.68 -13.72
CA SER A 305 23.66 10.73 -15.05
C SER A 305 22.88 9.83 -16.01
N PRO A 306 22.82 10.10 -17.32
CA PRO A 306 22.17 9.20 -18.28
C PRO A 306 22.71 7.76 -18.17
N PRO A 307 21.85 6.73 -18.30
CA PRO A 307 22.27 5.35 -18.16
C PRO A 307 23.15 4.93 -19.35
N THR A 308 24.25 4.25 -19.05
CA THR A 308 25.10 3.64 -20.06
C THR A 308 24.42 2.38 -20.59
N PRO A 309 24.16 2.26 -21.91
CA PRO A 309 23.56 1.06 -22.47
C PRO A 309 24.52 -0.13 -22.33
N ILE A 310 23.98 -1.26 -21.87
CA ILE A 310 24.67 -2.55 -21.86
C ILE A 310 24.32 -3.27 -23.16
N TYR A 311 25.30 -3.83 -23.84
CA TYR A 311 25.12 -4.53 -25.11
C TYR A 311 25.30 -6.04 -24.94
N ARG A 312 24.52 -6.84 -25.66
CA ARG A 312 24.60 -8.31 -25.57
C ARG A 312 25.93 -8.85 -26.08
N ASP A 313 26.38 -8.33 -27.21
CA ASP A 313 27.57 -8.82 -27.92
C ASP A 313 28.85 -8.10 -27.46
N GLN A 314 28.82 -7.53 -26.24
CA GLN A 314 29.94 -6.79 -25.67
C GLN A 314 31.04 -7.77 -25.25
N ALA A 315 32.28 -7.51 -25.68
CA ALA A 315 33.43 -8.38 -25.45
C ALA A 315 33.74 -8.62 -23.96
N ASP A 316 33.32 -7.70 -23.09
CA ASP A 316 33.49 -7.79 -21.63
C ASP A 316 32.53 -8.76 -20.92
N GLY A 317 31.67 -9.47 -21.67
CA GLY A 317 30.74 -10.48 -21.13
C GLY A 317 29.58 -9.92 -20.32
N LYS A 318 29.45 -8.58 -20.19
CA LYS A 318 28.38 -7.95 -19.39
C LYS A 318 26.99 -8.10 -20.02
N GLY A 319 26.92 -8.43 -21.31
CA GLY A 319 25.68 -8.66 -22.04
C GLY A 319 24.81 -9.80 -21.50
N HIS A 320 25.44 -10.78 -20.84
CA HIS A 320 24.78 -11.94 -20.23
C HIS A 320 24.81 -11.92 -18.69
N ALA A 321 25.34 -10.85 -18.07
CA ALA A 321 25.48 -10.75 -16.63
C ALA A 321 24.14 -10.54 -15.91
N ILE A 322 24.04 -11.06 -14.68
CA ILE A 322 22.90 -10.79 -13.82
C ILE A 322 22.96 -9.34 -13.34
N ARG A 323 21.88 -8.60 -13.60
CA ARG A 323 21.77 -7.19 -13.23
C ARG A 323 21.37 -7.08 -11.77
N ILE A 324 22.16 -6.35 -11.00
CA ILE A 324 21.94 -6.15 -9.57
C ILE A 324 21.91 -4.65 -9.24
N MET A 325 21.40 -4.34 -8.05
CA MET A 325 21.46 -2.98 -7.52
C MET A 325 22.91 -2.53 -7.27
N PRO A 326 23.20 -1.23 -7.20
CA PRO A 326 24.54 -0.76 -6.85
C PRO A 326 24.94 -1.20 -5.45
N VAL A 327 26.11 -1.82 -5.34
CA VAL A 327 26.71 -2.32 -4.10
C VAL A 327 28.16 -1.84 -4.06
N ARG A 328 28.59 -1.35 -2.90
CA ARG A 328 29.96 -0.88 -2.71
C ARG A 328 30.97 -2.00 -2.99
N ASN A 329 31.86 -1.77 -3.94
CA ASN A 329 32.98 -2.63 -4.30
C ASN A 329 34.17 -1.78 -4.80
N ALA A 330 35.26 -2.41 -5.24
CA ALA A 330 36.45 -1.70 -5.74
C ALA A 330 36.14 -0.82 -6.96
N ASP A 331 35.25 -1.28 -7.84
CA ASP A 331 34.87 -0.57 -9.06
C ASP A 331 33.87 0.57 -8.82
N HIS A 332 33.19 0.56 -7.66
CA HIS A 332 32.14 1.50 -7.31
C HIS A 332 32.18 1.84 -5.81
N PRO A 333 33.23 2.57 -5.35
CA PRO A 333 33.44 2.85 -3.92
C PRO A 333 32.37 3.77 -3.33
N GLU A 334 31.77 4.63 -4.16
CA GLU A 334 30.72 5.60 -3.78
C GLU A 334 29.35 4.94 -3.55
N ALA A 335 29.16 3.67 -3.95
CA ALA A 335 27.89 2.99 -3.70
C ALA A 335 27.57 2.89 -2.20
N PRO A 336 26.27 2.82 -1.85
CA PRO A 336 25.86 2.57 -0.49
C PRO A 336 26.38 1.21 0.00
N SER A 337 26.71 1.14 1.28
CA SER A 337 27.04 -0.14 1.91
C SER A 337 25.80 -1.03 1.95
N MET A 338 26.01 -2.34 1.79
CA MET A 338 24.93 -3.32 1.87
C MET A 338 24.22 -3.25 3.23
N THR A 339 24.96 -3.03 4.31
CA THR A 339 24.42 -2.88 5.67
C THR A 339 23.44 -1.71 5.78
N SER A 340 23.71 -0.57 5.14
CA SER A 340 22.80 0.59 5.17
C SER A 340 21.47 0.27 4.48
N ASN A 341 21.53 -0.41 3.33
CA ASN A 341 20.32 -0.84 2.61
C ASN A 341 19.51 -1.85 3.42
N ILE A 342 20.18 -2.74 4.16
CA ILE A 342 19.52 -3.70 5.04
C ILE A 342 18.83 -3.01 6.22
N MET A 343 19.54 -2.11 6.91
CA MET A 343 18.97 -1.37 8.03
C MET A 343 17.74 -0.57 7.61
N LEU A 344 17.75 0.01 6.40
CA LEU A 344 16.60 0.69 5.82
C LEU A 344 15.39 -0.24 5.71
N ILE A 345 15.56 -1.43 5.12
CA ILE A 345 14.45 -2.38 4.90
C ILE A 345 14.00 -3.04 6.21
N LEU A 346 14.91 -3.32 7.14
CA LEU A 346 14.54 -3.83 8.46
C LEU A 346 13.69 -2.79 9.22
N ALA A 347 14.15 -1.53 9.26
CA ALA A 347 13.44 -0.45 9.92
C ALA A 347 12.04 -0.21 9.32
N SER A 348 11.94 -0.13 7.99
CA SER A 348 10.65 0.04 7.33
C SER A 348 9.74 -1.18 7.50
N SER A 349 10.28 -2.40 7.46
CA SER A 349 9.47 -3.62 7.68
C SER A 349 8.88 -3.65 9.10
N VAL A 350 9.65 -3.24 10.12
CA VAL A 350 9.15 -3.16 11.51
C VAL A 350 8.02 -2.12 11.64
N LEU A 351 8.21 -0.91 11.09
CA LEU A 351 7.20 0.15 11.12
C LEU A 351 5.90 -0.28 10.43
N LEU A 352 6.00 -0.81 9.21
CA LEU A 352 4.86 -1.24 8.40
C LEU A 352 4.15 -2.46 9.01
N THR A 353 4.90 -3.39 9.60
CA THR A 353 4.34 -4.53 10.33
C THR A 353 3.59 -4.07 11.56
N ALA A 354 4.14 -3.13 12.34
CA ALA A 354 3.47 -2.59 13.53
C ALA A 354 2.12 -1.95 13.18
N GLY A 355 2.07 -1.11 12.15
CA GLY A 355 0.81 -0.49 11.69
C GLY A 355 -0.22 -1.51 11.21
N THR A 356 0.21 -2.47 10.38
CA THR A 356 -0.68 -3.51 9.85
C THR A 356 -1.13 -4.48 10.96
N ALA A 357 -0.30 -4.76 11.96
CA ALA A 357 -0.64 -5.60 13.10
C ALA A 357 -1.72 -4.96 13.99
N MET A 358 -1.66 -3.64 14.23
CA MET A 358 -2.72 -2.92 14.95
C MET A 358 -4.07 -3.03 14.21
N ARG A 359 -4.05 -2.83 12.88
CA ARG A 359 -5.26 -3.02 12.07
C ARG A 359 -5.73 -4.48 12.09
N CYS A 360 -4.83 -5.44 11.99
CA CYS A 360 -5.15 -6.86 12.09
C CYS A 360 -5.85 -7.18 13.41
N ALA A 361 -5.29 -6.75 14.55
CA ALA A 361 -5.86 -6.95 15.88
C ALA A 361 -7.30 -6.42 15.98
N SER A 362 -7.58 -5.24 15.41
CA SER A 362 -8.93 -4.66 15.40
C SER A 362 -9.99 -5.54 14.72
N THR A 363 -9.61 -6.44 13.81
CA THR A 363 -10.57 -7.33 13.12
C THR A 363 -11.00 -8.54 13.95
N PHE A 364 -10.24 -8.87 14.99
CA PHE A 364 -10.54 -9.98 15.90
C PHE A 364 -11.42 -9.56 17.08
N ILE A 365 -11.47 -8.27 17.37
CA ILE A 365 -12.29 -7.71 18.44
C ILE A 365 -13.66 -7.34 17.85
N GLU A 366 -14.71 -8.02 18.31
CA GLU A 366 -16.09 -7.72 17.92
C GLU A 366 -16.73 -6.82 18.98
N GLU A 367 -16.72 -5.51 18.72
CA GLU A 367 -17.36 -4.51 19.58
C GLU A 367 -18.30 -3.63 18.75
N LYS A 368 -19.30 -3.07 19.42
CA LYS A 368 -20.18 -2.05 18.84
C LYS A 368 -19.57 -0.67 19.03
N ALA A 369 -19.90 0.28 18.16
CA ALA A 369 -19.39 1.64 18.21
C ALA A 369 -20.11 2.48 19.29
N VAL A 370 -19.91 2.11 20.57
CA VAL A 370 -20.45 2.82 21.72
C VAL A 370 -19.47 3.93 22.14
N PRO A 371 -19.85 5.21 22.05
CA PRO A 371 -18.95 6.30 22.39
C PRO A 371 -18.42 6.20 23.82
N GLY A 372 -17.09 6.25 23.98
CA GLY A 372 -16.43 6.28 25.30
C GLY A 372 -16.16 4.91 25.95
N GLU A 373 -16.78 3.83 25.47
CA GLU A 373 -16.67 2.48 26.05
C GLU A 373 -15.87 1.50 25.19
N MET A 374 -15.48 1.90 23.97
CA MET A 374 -14.72 1.05 23.05
C MET A 374 -13.29 0.75 23.54
N ASN A 375 -12.79 -0.42 23.14
CA ASN A 375 -11.40 -0.81 23.33
C ASN A 375 -10.43 0.25 22.79
N GLY A 376 -9.28 0.39 23.48
CA GLY A 376 -8.23 1.33 23.11
C GLY A 376 -7.77 1.23 21.65
N ILE A 377 -7.82 0.04 21.03
CA ILE A 377 -7.43 -0.16 19.63
C ILE A 377 -8.31 0.60 18.61
N PHE A 378 -9.56 0.91 18.98
CA PHE A 378 -10.48 1.63 18.11
C PHE A 378 -10.33 3.14 18.24
N LYS A 379 -9.59 3.65 19.24
CA LYS A 379 -9.39 5.10 19.40
C LYS A 379 -8.78 5.71 18.14
N PRO A 380 -9.18 6.93 17.74
CA PRO A 380 -8.65 7.60 16.54
C PRO A 380 -7.12 7.67 16.49
N VAL A 381 -6.46 7.83 17.65
CA VAL A 381 -5.00 7.86 17.78
C VAL A 381 -4.35 6.61 17.18
N CYS A 382 -4.95 5.43 17.35
CA CYS A 382 -4.40 4.19 16.81
C CYS A 382 -4.40 4.18 15.27
N LEU A 383 -5.42 4.75 14.63
CA LEU A 383 -5.44 4.91 13.18
C LEU A 383 -4.36 5.89 12.71
N TYR A 384 -4.22 7.03 13.38
CA TYR A 384 -3.20 8.02 13.02
C TYR A 384 -1.77 7.53 13.25
N LEU A 385 -1.55 6.64 14.22
CA LEU A 385 -0.25 5.98 14.38
C LEU A 385 0.00 4.98 13.25
N ALA A 386 -0.96 4.08 12.99
CA ALA A 386 -0.80 2.99 12.04
C ALA A 386 -0.78 3.46 10.58
N PHE A 387 -1.81 4.18 10.14
CA PHE A 387 -1.96 4.66 8.76
C PHE A 387 -1.31 6.01 8.51
N GLY A 388 -0.98 6.76 9.58
CA GLY A 388 -0.31 8.04 9.47
C GLY A 388 1.18 7.92 9.76
N LEU A 389 1.55 7.87 11.04
CA LEU A 389 2.92 8.06 11.52
C LEU A 389 3.89 6.98 11.01
N PHE A 390 3.61 5.70 11.24
CA PHE A 390 4.55 4.62 10.88
C PHE A 390 4.81 4.56 9.38
N GLU A 391 3.73 4.73 8.63
CA GLU A 391 3.72 4.79 7.18
C GLU A 391 4.48 6.00 6.63
N ALA A 392 4.25 7.19 7.20
CA ALA A 392 5.00 8.40 6.85
C ALA A 392 6.49 8.26 7.18
N LEU A 393 6.84 7.71 8.34
CA LEU A 393 8.24 7.48 8.72
C LEU A 393 8.94 6.51 7.77
N ALA A 394 8.32 5.37 7.45
CA ALA A 394 8.88 4.42 6.49
C ALA A 394 9.10 5.07 5.12
N ASN A 395 8.16 5.90 4.66
CA ASN A 395 8.26 6.57 3.38
C ASN A 395 9.30 7.70 3.37
N ILE A 396 9.40 8.49 4.44
CA ILE A 396 10.46 9.48 4.64
C ILE A 396 11.83 8.81 4.59
N LEU A 397 11.99 7.64 5.22
CA LEU A 397 13.22 6.86 5.12
C LEU A 397 13.55 6.48 3.67
N TYR A 398 12.55 6.04 2.89
CA TYR A 398 12.74 5.74 1.46
C TYR A 398 13.15 6.97 0.64
N LEU A 399 12.54 8.11 0.91
CA LEU A 399 12.80 9.36 0.21
C LEU A 399 14.20 9.91 0.53
N ILE A 400 14.56 9.99 1.82
CA ILE A 400 15.88 10.48 2.27
C ILE A 400 16.98 9.55 1.79
N ALA A 401 16.79 8.23 1.92
CA ALA A 401 17.75 7.25 1.45
C ALA A 401 17.84 7.20 -0.08
N ARG A 402 16.98 7.90 -0.84
CA ARG A 402 16.95 7.87 -2.30
C ARG A 402 16.93 6.43 -2.81
N VAL A 403 15.88 5.70 -2.43
CA VAL A 403 15.69 4.30 -2.87
C VAL A 403 15.67 4.16 -4.38
N ASP A 404 15.30 5.23 -5.10
CA ASP A 404 15.41 5.35 -6.56
C ASP A 404 16.81 5.09 -7.08
N LEU A 405 17.84 5.56 -6.36
CA LEU A 405 19.24 5.36 -6.72
C LEU A 405 19.78 4.07 -6.13
N ARG A 406 19.57 3.86 -4.83
CA ARG A 406 20.19 2.76 -4.07
C ARG A 406 19.72 1.38 -4.52
N PHE A 407 18.50 1.28 -5.01
CA PHE A 407 17.90 0.02 -5.44
C PHE A 407 17.69 -0.04 -6.95
N TYR A 408 18.24 0.90 -7.73
CA TYR A 408 18.10 0.90 -9.19
C TYR A 408 18.70 -0.37 -9.80
N ILE A 409 17.99 -1.01 -10.74
CA ILE A 409 18.49 -2.14 -11.52
C ILE A 409 18.56 -1.70 -12.99
N PRO A 410 19.72 -1.88 -13.67
CA PRO A 410 19.87 -1.59 -15.09
C PRO A 410 18.80 -2.20 -16.00
N ASP A 411 18.47 -1.52 -17.09
CA ASP A 411 17.63 -2.05 -18.16
C ASP A 411 18.27 -3.30 -18.82
N MET A 412 17.48 -4.07 -19.56
CA MET A 412 17.98 -5.26 -20.27
C MET A 412 19.02 -4.87 -21.32
N ALA A 413 20.00 -5.74 -21.55
CA ALA A 413 21.00 -5.54 -22.59
C ALA A 413 20.35 -5.38 -23.96
N LYS A 414 20.78 -4.34 -24.71
CA LYS A 414 20.33 -4.06 -26.07
C LYS A 414 21.01 -5.01 -27.06
N LYS A 415 20.34 -5.27 -28.19
CA LYS A 415 20.92 -6.02 -29.32
C LYS A 415 21.97 -5.16 -30.02
N GLY A 416 23.11 -5.74 -30.39
CA GLY A 416 24.20 -5.07 -31.10
C GLY A 416 25.54 -5.15 -30.36
N GLN A 417 26.60 -4.69 -31.03
CA GLN A 417 27.93 -4.54 -30.46
C GLN A 417 28.02 -3.19 -29.73
N GLY A 418 28.54 -3.21 -28.49
CA GLY A 418 28.87 -1.98 -27.78
C GLY A 418 30.06 -1.25 -28.40
N PRO A 419 30.41 -0.05 -27.93
CA PRO A 419 31.65 0.58 -28.34
C PRO A 419 32.83 -0.36 -28.06
N ILE A 420 33.68 -0.57 -29.06
CA ILE A 420 34.91 -1.37 -28.98
C ILE A 420 35.74 -0.79 -27.82
N GLY A 421 36.16 -1.64 -26.89
CA GLY A 421 36.89 -1.20 -25.70
C GLY A 421 38.23 -0.57 -26.08
N SER A 422 38.72 0.38 -25.30
CA SER A 422 40.07 0.95 -25.51
C SER A 422 41.18 -0.10 -25.48
N GLN A 423 40.96 -1.23 -24.81
CA GLN A 423 41.88 -2.39 -24.80
C GLN A 423 41.91 -3.12 -26.15
N ASP A 424 40.77 -3.27 -26.82
CA ASP A 424 40.70 -3.90 -28.15
C ASP A 424 41.34 -2.99 -29.22
N LEU A 425 41.29 -1.66 -29.02
CA LEU A 425 41.98 -0.69 -29.89
C LEU A 425 43.50 -0.79 -29.76
N GLU A 426 44.03 -0.98 -28.55
CA GLU A 426 45.47 -1.21 -28.33
C GLU A 426 45.92 -2.57 -28.87
N GLU A 427 45.15 -3.64 -28.66
CA GLU A 427 45.48 -4.97 -29.17
C GLU A 427 45.45 -5.03 -30.71
N ASN A 428 44.49 -4.34 -31.35
CA ASN A 428 44.45 -4.18 -32.81
C ASN A 428 45.52 -3.22 -33.36
N LEU A 429 46.15 -2.39 -32.51
CA LEU A 429 47.31 -1.56 -32.88
C LEU A 429 48.63 -2.31 -32.70
N THR A 430 48.72 -3.24 -31.74
CA THR A 430 49.93 -4.06 -31.50
C THR A 430 50.02 -5.28 -32.43
N ASP A 431 48.89 -5.88 -32.78
CA ASP A 431 48.83 -6.91 -33.82
C ASP A 431 48.63 -6.20 -35.15
N GLY A 432 49.71 -5.98 -35.92
CA GLY A 432 49.73 -5.27 -37.20
C GLY A 432 48.86 -5.89 -38.33
N LYS A 433 47.54 -5.94 -38.12
CA LYS A 433 46.49 -6.31 -39.08
C LYS A 433 45.55 -5.13 -39.30
N GLY A 434 46.11 -3.94 -39.50
CA GLY A 434 45.38 -2.82 -40.08
C GLY A 434 45.29 -3.00 -41.59
N SER A 435 44.17 -3.54 -42.10
CA SER A 435 43.79 -3.31 -43.49
C SER A 435 43.11 -1.94 -43.56
N PRO A 436 43.60 -0.97 -44.36
CA PRO A 436 43.08 0.39 -44.39
C PRO A 436 41.83 0.44 -45.27
N SER A 437 40.65 0.15 -44.71
CA SER A 437 39.39 0.38 -45.43
C SER A 437 38.24 0.94 -44.58
N HIS A 438 38.43 1.17 -43.28
CA HIS A 438 37.42 1.79 -42.41
C HIS A 438 37.79 3.16 -41.84
N LEU A 439 38.94 3.73 -42.21
CA LEU A 439 39.40 5.04 -41.74
C LEU A 439 38.77 6.24 -42.48
N GLU A 440 37.87 6.02 -43.44
CA GLU A 440 37.29 7.11 -44.25
C GLU A 440 35.84 7.49 -43.89
N GLN A 441 35.21 6.85 -42.89
CA GLN A 441 33.82 7.18 -42.51
C GLN A 441 33.66 8.00 -41.23
N THR A 442 34.73 8.35 -40.52
CA THR A 442 34.66 9.13 -39.27
C THR A 442 35.06 10.60 -39.42
N LYS A 443 35.33 11.09 -40.64
CA LYS A 443 35.71 12.49 -40.88
C LYS A 443 34.60 13.41 -41.42
N SER A 444 33.36 12.94 -41.59
CA SER A 444 32.27 13.74 -42.19
C SER A 444 31.06 14.03 -41.28
N VAL A 445 31.15 13.81 -39.97
CA VAL A 445 30.08 14.24 -39.03
C VAL A 445 30.69 15.07 -37.90
N SER A 446 31.27 16.19 -38.28
CA SER A 446 31.53 17.33 -37.40
C SER A 446 31.52 18.62 -38.24
N GLU A 447 30.31 19.03 -38.63
CA GLU A 447 29.90 20.44 -38.79
C GLU A 447 28.50 20.61 -38.25
#